data_AF-A0A832TPP8-F1
#
_entry.id   AF-A0A832TPP8-F1
#
_cell.length_a   1.000
_cell.length_b   1.000
_cell.length_c   1.000
_cell.angle_alpha   90.00
_cell.angle_beta   90.00
_cell.angle_gamma   90.00
#
_symmetry.space_group_name_H-M   'P 1'
#
loop_
_entity.id
_entity.type
_entity.pdbx_description
1 polymer ?
#
loop_
_entity_poly.entity_id
_entity_poly.type
_entity_poly.pdbx_seq_one_letter_code
_entity_poly.pdbx_strand_id
1 'polypeptide(L)'
;MRYLVFLRGIPGSGKSTFARENKLEPYTISSDSVRLLIKPPVLSITGKTVISQKINRRVWGLIYSLIKCRMEDGDFIVLDATNAGNADIAKYRKLVRTYRYSAICVDFSEVPLEIAKERNGKRPEYEVVPETVIDELYSIINRQKVPSFVTVIKPQKFHEKIQYKPTDFSNYRKVHHIGDIAGNYMALMQYLACGLNDSDLYIFLGDYIGSGTENTKNTEIIKFLISIMCRNNVILLEGDKEKSFCRLAEGGERSHVSEFAD
;
A
#
# COMPACT_ATOMS: atom_id res chain seq x y z
N MET A 1 4.34 0.44 -9.51
CA MET A 1 4.37 -0.37 -8.26
C MET A 1 3.60 0.37 -7.18
N ARG A 2 2.76 -0.33 -6.42
CA ARG A 2 1.94 0.25 -5.36
C ARG A 2 2.66 0.12 -4.02
N TYR A 3 2.84 1.21 -3.29
CA TYR A 3 3.61 1.22 -2.03
C TYR A 3 2.82 1.79 -0.87
N LEU A 4 2.89 1.09 0.27
CA LEU A 4 2.49 1.61 1.57
C LEU A 4 3.75 1.78 2.40
N VAL A 5 4.12 3.02 2.67
CA VAL A 5 5.32 3.39 3.42
C VAL A 5 4.93 3.75 4.84
N PHE A 6 5.44 3.03 5.83
CA PHE A 6 5.35 3.36 7.24
C PHE A 6 6.56 4.19 7.63
N LEU A 7 6.35 5.38 8.22
CA LEU A 7 7.42 6.05 8.95
C LEU A 7 7.41 5.52 10.39
N ARG A 8 8.52 4.97 10.88
CA ARG A 8 8.61 4.39 12.24
C ARG A 8 9.65 5.12 13.05
N GLY A 9 9.25 5.63 14.22
CA GLY A 9 10.16 6.36 15.11
C GLY A 9 9.44 7.19 16.15
N ILE A 10 10.12 7.46 17.26
CA ILE A 10 9.60 8.27 18.37
C ILE A 10 9.30 9.72 17.97
N PRO A 11 8.47 10.48 18.72
CA PRO A 11 8.34 11.92 18.54
C PRO A 11 9.72 12.61 18.55
N GLY A 12 9.95 13.59 17.69
CA GLY A 12 11.26 14.26 17.56
C GLY A 12 12.32 13.53 16.71
N SER A 13 12.02 12.31 16.22
CA SER A 13 12.96 11.54 15.36
C SER A 13 13.12 12.06 13.93
N GLY A 14 12.30 13.03 13.49
CA GLY A 14 12.42 13.65 12.16
C GLY A 14 11.56 13.05 11.05
N LYS A 15 10.57 12.20 11.36
CA LYS A 15 9.64 11.61 10.37
C LYS A 15 8.97 12.64 9.48
N SER A 16 8.33 13.65 10.08
CA SER A 16 7.61 14.68 9.34
C SER A 16 8.57 15.59 8.56
N THR A 17 9.77 15.84 9.10
CA THR A 17 10.84 16.55 8.38
C THR A 17 11.26 15.78 7.13
N PHE A 18 11.48 14.47 7.26
CA PHE A 18 11.78 13.58 6.13
C PHE A 18 10.68 13.61 5.08
N ALA A 19 9.40 13.53 5.48
CA ALA A 19 8.29 13.60 4.56
C ALA A 19 8.30 14.92 3.75
N ARG A 20 8.57 16.05 4.40
CA ARG A 20 8.66 17.36 3.75
C ARG A 20 9.86 17.48 2.82
N GLU A 21 11.05 17.11 3.27
CA GLU A 21 12.29 17.18 2.48
C GLU A 21 12.21 16.32 1.20
N ASN A 22 11.50 15.19 1.28
CA ASN A 22 11.29 14.28 0.15
C ASN A 22 10.03 14.62 -0.67
N LYS A 23 9.35 15.75 -0.40
CA LYS A 23 8.10 16.19 -1.08
C LYS A 23 6.98 15.13 -1.02
N LEU A 24 6.90 14.41 0.09
CA LEU A 24 5.92 13.33 0.31
C LEU A 24 4.62 13.81 0.97
N GLU A 25 4.52 15.09 1.34
CA GLU A 25 3.38 15.65 2.08
C GLU A 25 2.01 15.34 1.42
N PRO A 26 1.81 15.48 0.09
CA PRO A 26 0.53 15.14 -0.54
C PRO A 26 0.14 13.67 -0.38
N TYR A 27 1.13 12.79 -0.32
CA TYR A 27 0.97 11.34 -0.18
C TYR A 27 0.90 10.88 1.28
N THR A 28 1.17 11.79 2.23
CA THR A 28 1.29 11.46 3.65
C THR A 28 -0.03 11.59 4.38
N ILE A 29 -0.44 10.52 5.05
CA ILE A 29 -1.51 10.52 6.05
C ILE A 29 -0.83 10.60 7.42
N SER A 30 -0.82 11.79 8.02
CA SER A 30 -0.26 12.00 9.36
C SER A 30 -1.30 11.79 10.44
N SER A 31 -0.97 10.98 11.45
CA SER A 31 -1.87 10.74 12.57
C SER A 31 -2.15 12.00 13.39
N ASP A 32 -1.19 12.92 13.49
CA ASP A 32 -1.36 14.19 14.21
C ASP A 32 -2.22 15.18 13.42
N SER A 33 -2.03 15.28 12.10
CA SER A 33 -2.89 16.09 11.23
C SER A 33 -4.34 15.60 11.28
N VAL A 34 -4.57 14.29 11.25
CA VAL A 34 -5.93 13.73 11.36
C VAL A 34 -6.54 13.99 12.73
N ARG A 35 -5.76 13.95 13.82
CA ARG A 35 -6.25 14.35 15.16
C ARG A 35 -6.76 15.80 15.16
N LEU A 36 -5.97 16.72 14.60
CA LEU A 36 -6.29 18.14 14.54
C LEU A 36 -7.49 18.44 13.63
N LEU A 37 -7.67 17.67 12.54
CA LEU A 37 -8.86 17.75 11.69
C LEU A 37 -10.14 17.37 12.43
N ILE A 38 -10.08 16.38 13.31
CA ILE A 38 -11.26 15.91 14.07
C ILE A 38 -11.54 16.80 15.27
N LYS A 39 -10.49 17.29 15.95
CA LYS A 39 -10.66 18.11 17.15
C LYS A 39 -9.51 19.11 17.30
N PRO A 40 -9.80 20.40 17.54
CA PRO A 40 -8.76 21.37 17.84
C PRO A 40 -8.04 21.04 19.15
N PRO A 41 -6.85 21.62 19.38
CA PRO A 41 -6.14 21.46 20.65
C PRO A 41 -7.01 21.84 21.86
N VAL A 42 -6.79 21.16 22.98
CA VAL A 42 -7.55 21.35 24.23
C VAL A 42 -6.62 21.75 25.37
N LEU A 43 -7.15 22.45 26.37
CA LEU A 43 -6.41 22.75 27.60
C LEU A 43 -6.32 21.50 28.48
N SER A 44 -5.12 21.20 28.97
CA SER A 44 -4.85 20.19 29.98
C SER A 44 -5.26 20.69 31.37
N ILE A 45 -5.26 19.78 32.36
CA ILE A 45 -5.45 20.13 33.78
C ILE A 45 -4.37 21.08 34.32
N THR A 46 -3.22 21.17 33.65
CA THR A 46 -2.12 22.08 34.00
C THR A 46 -2.16 23.40 33.23
N GLY A 47 -3.22 23.66 32.46
CA GLY A 47 -3.37 24.86 31.64
C GLY A 47 -2.54 24.87 30.36
N LYS A 48 -1.89 23.77 30.00
CA LYS A 48 -1.13 23.64 28.75
C LYS A 48 -2.02 23.20 27.60
N THR A 49 -1.78 23.73 26.42
CA THR A 49 -2.48 23.29 25.20
C THR A 49 -1.95 21.92 24.77
N VAL A 50 -2.82 20.95 24.49
CA VAL A 50 -2.45 19.57 24.11
C VAL A 50 -3.39 18.97 23.06
N ILE A 51 -2.88 17.99 22.30
CA ILE A 51 -3.71 17.17 21.40
C ILE A 51 -4.50 16.12 22.20
N SER A 52 -5.82 16.10 22.03
CA SER A 52 -6.71 15.18 22.73
C SER A 52 -6.55 13.73 22.28
N GLN A 53 -6.09 12.84 23.17
CA GLN A 53 -6.01 11.40 22.90
C GLN A 53 -7.34 10.64 23.03
N LYS A 54 -8.39 11.26 23.61
CA LYS A 54 -9.73 10.66 23.80
C LYS A 54 -10.42 10.27 22.48
N ILE A 55 -9.98 10.83 21.35
CA ILE A 55 -10.55 10.58 20.02
C ILE A 55 -9.78 9.52 19.22
N ASN A 56 -8.77 8.87 19.80
CA ASN A 56 -7.88 7.94 19.09
C ASN A 56 -8.63 6.84 18.30
N ARG A 57 -9.71 6.27 18.86
CA ARG A 57 -10.51 5.27 18.14
C ARG A 57 -11.10 5.82 16.84
N ARG A 58 -11.63 7.05 16.86
CA ARG A 58 -12.20 7.71 15.66
C ARG A 58 -11.11 8.09 14.66
N VAL A 59 -9.99 8.62 15.14
CA VAL A 59 -8.81 8.98 14.33
C VAL A 59 -8.30 7.76 13.55
N TRP A 60 -8.07 6.64 14.23
CA TRP A 60 -7.54 5.45 13.58
C TRP A 60 -8.54 4.77 12.65
N GLY A 61 -9.85 4.88 12.93
CA GLY A 61 -10.90 4.47 12.00
C GLY A 61 -10.84 5.28 10.70
N LEU A 62 -10.69 6.60 10.80
CA LEU A 62 -10.56 7.48 9.64
C LEU A 62 -9.26 7.21 8.86
N ILE A 63 -8.12 7.09 9.52
CA ILE A 63 -6.83 6.75 8.88
C ILE A 63 -6.94 5.43 8.11
N TYR A 64 -7.54 4.40 8.71
CA TYR A 64 -7.73 3.11 8.05
C TYR A 64 -8.62 3.24 6.81
N SER A 65 -9.71 4.00 6.89
CA SER A 65 -10.60 4.28 5.75
C SER A 65 -9.87 5.03 4.62
N LEU A 66 -9.10 6.07 4.95
CA LEU A 66 -8.31 6.84 3.98
C LEU A 66 -7.27 5.96 3.27
N ILE A 67 -6.56 5.11 4.00
CA ILE A 67 -5.61 4.16 3.42
C ILE A 67 -6.33 3.19 2.49
N LYS A 68 -7.48 2.64 2.90
CA LYS A 68 -8.27 1.73 2.07
C LYS A 68 -8.70 2.39 0.76
N CYS A 69 -9.27 3.60 0.82
CA CYS A 69 -9.69 4.35 -0.36
C CYS A 69 -8.52 4.61 -1.33
N ARG A 70 -7.38 5.12 -0.82
CA ARG A 70 -6.17 5.29 -1.65
C ARG A 70 -5.62 3.98 -2.23
N MET A 71 -5.79 2.87 -1.51
CA MET A 71 -5.41 1.53 -2.01
C MET A 71 -6.31 1.03 -3.14
N GLU A 72 -7.60 1.37 -3.10
CA GLU A 72 -8.57 1.03 -4.15
C GLU A 72 -8.24 1.74 -5.48
N ASP A 73 -7.65 2.93 -5.39
CA ASP A 73 -7.21 3.74 -6.54
C ASP A 73 -5.77 3.43 -6.97
N GLY A 74 -5.01 2.68 -6.17
CA GLY A 74 -3.62 2.31 -6.49
C GLY A 74 -2.60 3.42 -6.19
N ASP A 75 -2.97 4.40 -5.36
CA ASP A 75 -2.14 5.53 -4.98
C ASP A 75 -0.89 5.14 -4.18
N PHE A 76 0.14 5.97 -4.26
CA PHE A 76 1.29 5.93 -3.35
C PHE A 76 0.91 6.49 -1.97
N ILE A 77 1.21 5.76 -0.90
CA ILE A 77 0.75 6.11 0.45
C ILE A 77 1.93 6.14 1.42
N VAL A 78 2.05 7.23 2.19
CA VAL A 78 2.94 7.33 3.34
C VAL A 78 2.10 7.49 4.61
N LEU A 79 2.34 6.66 5.62
CA LEU A 79 1.70 6.76 6.94
C LEU A 79 2.71 7.34 7.94
N ASP A 80 2.52 8.61 8.29
CA ASP A 80 3.29 9.27 9.36
C ASP A 80 2.59 9.06 10.71
N ALA A 81 3.09 8.06 11.44
CA ALA A 81 2.70 7.76 12.80
C ALA A 81 3.92 7.21 13.56
N THR A 82 3.80 6.96 14.86
CA THR A 82 4.91 6.34 15.60
C THR A 82 5.20 4.93 15.09
N ASN A 83 4.15 4.17 14.72
CA ASN A 83 4.22 2.78 14.26
C ASN A 83 5.11 1.91 15.17
N ALA A 84 4.96 2.10 16.48
CA ALA A 84 5.87 1.57 17.48
C ALA A 84 5.74 0.05 17.64
N GLY A 85 4.49 -0.45 17.66
CA GLY A 85 4.19 -1.85 17.88
C GLY A 85 4.02 -2.66 16.59
N ASN A 86 4.27 -3.96 16.70
CA ASN A 86 4.00 -4.93 15.64
C ASN A 86 2.52 -4.94 15.25
N ALA A 87 1.63 -4.89 16.25
CA ALA A 87 0.18 -4.87 16.04
C ALA A 87 -0.29 -3.66 15.22
N ASP A 88 0.36 -2.50 15.39
CA ASP A 88 0.03 -1.27 14.65
C ASP A 88 0.23 -1.44 13.16
N ILE A 89 1.25 -2.21 12.75
CA ILE A 89 1.59 -2.48 11.36
C ILE A 89 0.85 -3.73 10.85
N ALA A 90 0.70 -4.76 11.68
CA ALA A 90 0.12 -6.04 11.32
C ALA A 90 -1.33 -5.94 10.82
N LYS A 91 -2.11 -4.97 11.32
CA LYS A 91 -3.48 -4.72 10.88
C LYS A 91 -3.62 -4.42 9.39
N TYR A 92 -2.56 -3.90 8.74
CA TYR A 92 -2.56 -3.60 7.31
C TYR A 92 -2.22 -4.81 6.42
N ARG A 93 -1.82 -5.95 6.99
CA ARG A 93 -1.40 -7.13 6.23
C ARG A 93 -2.46 -7.59 5.21
N LYS A 94 -3.73 -7.62 5.63
CA LYS A 94 -4.85 -8.02 4.75
C LYS A 94 -4.96 -7.05 3.58
N LEU A 95 -5.06 -5.74 3.85
CA LEU A 95 -5.15 -4.71 2.82
C LEU A 95 -3.98 -4.76 1.83
N VAL A 96 -2.75 -4.86 2.35
CA VAL A 96 -1.53 -4.91 1.51
C VAL A 96 -1.57 -6.11 0.56
N ARG A 97 -2.00 -7.29 1.05
CA ARG A 97 -2.15 -8.48 0.21
C ARG A 97 -3.27 -8.34 -0.82
N THR A 98 -4.44 -7.88 -0.39
CA THR A 98 -5.62 -7.66 -1.25
C THR A 98 -5.29 -6.74 -2.41
N TYR A 99 -4.81 -5.53 -2.12
CA TYR A 99 -4.60 -4.49 -3.14
C TYR A 99 -3.22 -4.60 -3.81
N ARG A 100 -2.45 -5.64 -3.48
CA ARG A 100 -1.13 -5.97 -4.03
C ARG A 100 -0.11 -4.85 -3.85
N TYR A 101 -0.12 -4.27 -2.66
CA TYR A 101 0.84 -3.26 -2.25
C TYR A 101 2.14 -3.93 -1.77
N SER A 102 3.25 -3.24 -1.97
CA SER A 102 4.51 -3.51 -1.27
C SER A 102 4.58 -2.64 -0.03
N ALA A 103 4.75 -3.28 1.14
CA ALA A 103 4.88 -2.56 2.40
C ALA A 103 6.35 -2.29 2.74
N ILE A 104 6.67 -1.03 3.04
CA ILE A 104 8.01 -0.58 3.40
C ILE A 104 7.94 0.18 4.73
N CYS A 105 8.93 0.00 5.60
CA CYS A 105 9.07 0.77 6.84
C CYS A 105 10.37 1.56 6.80
N VAL A 106 10.29 2.89 6.80
CA VAL A 106 11.43 3.79 6.97
C VAL A 106 11.66 3.96 8.47
N ASP A 107 12.75 3.39 8.96
CA ASP A 107 13.04 3.29 10.39
C ASP A 107 13.99 4.38 10.88
N PHE A 108 13.49 5.20 11.81
CA PHE A 108 14.20 6.29 12.47
C PHE A 108 14.63 5.93 13.91
N SER A 109 14.59 4.64 14.27
CA SER A 109 14.99 4.14 15.60
C SER A 109 16.45 4.43 15.98
N GLU A 110 17.32 4.72 15.02
CA GLU A 110 18.73 5.08 15.26
C GLU A 110 18.93 6.49 15.82
N VAL A 111 17.91 7.35 15.78
CA VAL A 111 18.02 8.68 16.38
C VAL A 111 18.14 8.54 17.90
N PRO A 112 19.20 9.08 18.53
CA PRO A 112 19.37 9.01 19.98
C PRO A 112 18.19 9.61 20.73
N LEU A 113 17.80 8.95 21.84
CA LEU A 113 16.67 9.36 22.68
C LEU A 113 16.79 10.81 23.16
N GLU A 114 17.96 11.20 23.64
CA GLU A 114 18.23 12.57 24.13
C GLU A 114 18.02 13.62 23.04
N ILE A 115 18.51 13.36 21.82
CA ILE A 115 18.33 14.26 20.68
C ILE A 115 16.84 14.37 20.31
N ALA A 116 16.11 13.25 20.35
CA ALA A 116 14.67 13.24 20.08
C ALA A 116 13.88 14.04 21.13
N LYS A 117 14.23 13.93 22.41
CA LYS A 117 13.64 14.72 23.50
C LYS A 117 13.92 16.22 23.34
N GLU A 118 15.17 16.58 23.06
CA GLU A 118 15.57 17.97 22.81
C GLU A 118 14.77 18.57 21.65
N ARG A 119 14.67 17.84 20.53
CA ARG A 119 13.88 18.27 19.36
C ARG A 119 12.40 18.38 19.66
N ASN A 120 11.85 17.45 20.45
CA ASN A 120 10.45 17.48 20.85
C ASN A 120 10.13 18.72 21.70
N GLY A 121 11.04 19.15 22.58
CA GLY A 121 10.87 20.36 23.39
C GLY A 121 10.84 21.67 22.57
N LYS A 122 11.38 21.66 21.34
CA LYS A 122 11.38 22.83 20.42
C LYS A 122 10.16 22.88 19.49
N ARG A 123 9.22 21.95 19.60
CA ARG A 123 8.00 21.91 18.78
C ARG A 123 6.98 22.94 19.27
N PRO A 124 5.96 23.28 18.46
CA PRO A 124 4.80 24.05 18.95
C PRO A 124 4.22 23.42 20.21
N GLU A 125 3.82 24.23 21.19
CA GLU A 125 3.47 23.77 22.54
C GLU A 125 2.48 22.59 22.54
N TYR A 126 1.45 22.65 21.69
CA TYR A 126 0.42 21.62 21.61
C TYR A 126 0.87 20.30 20.96
N GLU A 127 2.01 20.31 20.26
CA GLU A 127 2.64 19.12 19.68
C GLU A 127 3.69 18.48 20.58
N VAL A 128 4.11 19.17 21.65
CA VAL A 128 5.11 18.65 22.58
C VAL A 128 4.53 17.43 23.32
N VAL A 129 5.18 16.29 23.15
CA VAL A 129 4.80 15.05 23.82
C VAL A 129 5.56 14.93 25.15
N PRO A 130 4.94 14.49 26.26
CA PRO A 130 5.66 14.25 27.51
C PRO A 130 6.81 13.24 27.34
N GLU A 131 7.94 13.49 27.99
CA GLU A 131 9.12 12.62 27.88
C GLU A 131 8.84 11.17 28.29
N THR A 132 8.00 10.94 29.30
CA THR A 132 7.60 9.60 29.73
C THR A 132 6.99 8.79 28.59
N VAL A 133 6.18 9.43 27.74
CA VAL A 133 5.59 8.79 26.56
C VAL A 133 6.65 8.51 25.50
N ILE A 134 7.64 9.38 25.34
CA ILE A 134 8.76 9.16 24.42
C ILE A 134 9.59 7.95 24.87
N ASP A 135 9.87 7.85 26.17
CA ASP A 135 10.62 6.74 26.77
C ASP A 135 9.88 5.40 26.61
N GLU A 136 8.55 5.40 26.83
CA GLU A 136 7.70 4.23 26.57
C GLU A 136 7.74 3.80 25.10
N LEU A 137 7.58 4.75 24.16
CA LEU A 137 7.60 4.45 22.73
C LEU A 137 8.98 3.95 22.27
N TYR A 138 10.06 4.52 22.82
CA TYR A 138 11.43 4.07 22.57
C TYR A 138 11.63 2.63 23.03
N SER A 139 11.17 2.30 24.25
CA SER A 139 11.21 0.94 24.80
C SER A 139 10.42 -0.05 23.94
N ILE A 140 9.22 0.33 23.47
CA ILE A 140 8.40 -0.50 22.59
C ILE A 140 9.10 -0.75 21.26
N ILE A 141 9.66 0.29 20.62
CA ILE A 141 10.34 0.17 19.33
C ILE A 141 11.56 -0.77 19.42
N ASN A 142 12.32 -0.69 20.50
CA ASN A 142 13.50 -1.53 20.71
C ASN A 142 13.15 -2.99 21.01
N ARG A 143 12.03 -3.24 21.69
CA ARG A 143 11.57 -4.60 22.02
C ARG A 143 10.85 -5.27 20.86
N GLN A 144 10.07 -4.52 20.09
CA GLN A 144 9.20 -5.07 19.06
C GLN A 144 9.84 -5.04 17.67
N LYS A 145 9.65 -6.13 16.94
CA LYS A 145 10.08 -6.25 15.54
C LYS A 145 8.95 -5.83 14.59
N VAL A 146 9.33 -5.26 13.46
CA VAL A 146 8.42 -5.01 12.35
C VAL A 146 7.97 -6.37 11.76
N PRO A 147 6.69 -6.52 11.36
CA PRO A 147 6.21 -7.74 10.72
C PRO A 147 6.99 -8.12 9.45
N SER A 148 7.14 -9.43 9.20
CA SER A 148 7.94 -9.96 8.08
C SER A 148 7.46 -9.57 6.67
N PHE A 149 6.19 -9.18 6.51
CA PHE A 149 5.67 -8.72 5.22
C PHE A 149 6.13 -7.30 4.84
N VAL A 150 6.81 -6.61 5.76
CA VAL A 150 7.25 -5.22 5.58
C VAL A 150 8.77 -5.19 5.46
N THR A 151 9.26 -4.57 4.39
CA THR A 151 10.69 -4.36 4.19
C THR A 151 11.15 -3.16 5.02
N VAL A 152 12.04 -3.35 5.97
CA VAL A 152 12.62 -2.26 6.77
C VAL A 152 13.81 -1.66 6.03
N ILE A 153 13.82 -0.33 5.90
CA ILE A 153 14.89 0.44 5.28
C ILE A 153 15.27 1.64 6.14
N LYS A 154 16.46 2.15 5.91
CA LYS A 154 16.92 3.42 6.50
C LYS A 154 16.50 4.61 5.61
N PRO A 155 16.34 5.81 6.17
CA PRO A 155 15.95 7.01 5.41
C PRO A 155 16.81 7.25 4.17
N GLN A 156 18.13 7.00 4.25
CA GLN A 156 19.06 7.22 3.14
C GLN A 156 18.83 6.28 1.95
N LYS A 157 18.25 5.10 2.19
CA LYS A 157 17.94 4.10 1.14
C LYS A 157 16.55 4.28 0.55
N PHE A 158 15.80 5.29 0.98
CA PHE A 158 14.42 5.49 0.55
C PHE A 158 14.30 5.64 -0.96
N HIS A 159 15.02 6.61 -1.55
CA HIS A 159 14.96 6.88 -2.99
C HIS A 159 15.34 5.66 -3.82
N GLU A 160 16.43 4.97 -3.47
CA GLU A 160 16.86 3.76 -4.17
C GLU A 160 15.77 2.67 -4.18
N LYS A 161 15.03 2.55 -3.06
CA LYS A 161 13.99 1.53 -2.91
C LYS A 161 12.70 1.88 -3.66
N ILE A 162 12.30 3.15 -3.69
CA ILE A 162 11.04 3.57 -4.33
C ILE A 162 11.21 3.88 -5.82
N GLN A 163 12.43 4.11 -6.28
CA GLN A 163 12.71 4.43 -7.67
C GLN A 163 12.25 3.29 -8.57
N TYR A 164 11.44 3.64 -9.58
CA TYR A 164 11.05 2.72 -10.61
C TYR A 164 12.28 2.30 -11.42
N LYS A 165 12.51 1.00 -11.52
CA LYS A 165 13.55 0.40 -12.37
C LYS A 165 12.83 -0.37 -13.47
N PRO A 166 13.10 -0.08 -14.76
CA PRO A 166 12.56 -0.87 -15.86
C PRO A 166 12.95 -2.34 -15.69
N THR A 167 12.01 -3.24 -15.96
CA THR A 167 12.31 -4.66 -16.00
C THR A 167 13.12 -4.95 -17.25
N ASP A 168 14.25 -5.64 -17.10
CA ASP A 168 15.06 -6.07 -18.23
C ASP A 168 14.48 -7.36 -18.83
N PHE A 169 14.13 -7.29 -20.12
CA PHE A 169 13.62 -8.42 -20.91
C PHE A 169 14.55 -8.82 -22.05
N SER A 170 15.80 -8.35 -22.03
CA SER A 170 16.78 -8.57 -23.12
C SER A 170 17.13 -10.04 -23.37
N ASN A 171 16.85 -10.93 -22.41
CA ASN A 171 17.02 -12.37 -22.56
C ASN A 171 15.98 -13.02 -23.50
N TYR A 172 14.87 -12.35 -23.79
CA TYR A 172 13.85 -12.83 -24.71
C TYR A 172 14.12 -12.34 -26.13
N ARG A 173 13.86 -13.21 -27.11
CA ARG A 173 14.03 -12.91 -28.53
C ARG A 173 12.98 -11.90 -29.02
N LYS A 174 11.74 -12.01 -28.55
CA LYS A 174 10.62 -11.11 -28.87
C LYS A 174 9.72 -10.87 -27.66
N VAL A 175 9.05 -9.73 -27.66
CA VAL A 175 8.02 -9.39 -26.66
C VAL A 175 6.68 -9.21 -27.38
N HIS A 176 5.70 -10.02 -26.99
CA HIS A 176 4.34 -10.02 -27.51
C HIS A 176 3.45 -9.25 -26.54
N HIS A 177 2.91 -8.11 -26.97
CA HIS A 177 1.90 -7.38 -26.21
C HIS A 177 0.52 -7.79 -26.71
N ILE A 178 -0.25 -8.45 -25.86
CA ILE A 178 -1.60 -8.93 -26.16
C ILE A 178 -2.56 -7.98 -25.45
N GLY A 179 -3.26 -7.17 -26.23
CA GLY A 179 -4.23 -6.19 -25.75
C GLY A 179 -5.49 -6.83 -25.17
N ASP A 180 -6.52 -6.00 -25.02
CA ASP A 180 -7.85 -6.42 -24.58
C ASP A 180 -8.34 -7.63 -25.40
N ILE A 181 -8.66 -8.72 -24.72
CA ILE A 181 -9.18 -9.94 -25.34
C ILE A 181 -10.70 -9.83 -25.46
N ALA A 182 -11.36 -9.16 -24.50
CA ALA A 182 -12.80 -8.94 -24.46
C ALA A 182 -13.66 -10.18 -24.76
N GLY A 183 -13.23 -11.38 -24.35
CA GLY A 183 -13.97 -12.62 -24.63
C GLY A 183 -13.70 -13.26 -25.99
N ASN A 184 -12.82 -12.68 -26.83
CA ASN A 184 -12.53 -13.18 -28.18
C ASN A 184 -11.51 -14.34 -28.18
N TYR A 185 -11.94 -15.50 -27.67
CA TYR A 185 -11.13 -16.70 -27.56
C TYR A 185 -10.55 -17.17 -28.90
N MET A 186 -11.34 -17.10 -29.98
CA MET A 186 -10.92 -17.60 -31.29
C MET A 186 -9.76 -16.79 -31.87
N ALA A 187 -9.82 -15.45 -31.78
CA ALA A 187 -8.73 -14.60 -32.24
C ALA A 187 -7.45 -14.85 -31.44
N LEU A 188 -7.57 -15.02 -30.12
CA LEU A 188 -6.43 -15.34 -29.26
C LEU A 188 -5.80 -16.69 -29.65
N MET A 189 -6.60 -17.74 -29.81
CA MET A 189 -6.09 -19.06 -30.18
C MET A 189 -5.53 -19.11 -31.59
N GLN A 190 -6.07 -18.32 -32.53
CA GLN A 190 -5.52 -18.20 -33.87
C GLN A 190 -4.12 -17.59 -33.84
N TYR A 191 -3.91 -16.56 -33.02
CA TYR A 191 -2.58 -15.98 -32.82
C TYR A 191 -1.60 -16.97 -32.17
N LEU A 192 -2.11 -17.76 -31.21
CA LEU A 192 -1.35 -18.74 -30.46
C LEU A 192 -1.39 -20.16 -31.07
N ALA A 193 -1.73 -20.29 -32.35
CA ALA A 193 -1.88 -21.59 -33.01
C ALA A 193 -0.60 -22.43 -32.97
N CYS A 194 0.57 -21.79 -32.99
CA CYS A 194 1.87 -22.43 -32.86
C CYS A 194 2.33 -22.61 -31.39
N GLY A 195 1.46 -22.33 -30.43
CA GLY A 195 1.77 -22.32 -29.00
C GLY A 195 2.59 -21.11 -28.56
N LEU A 196 3.04 -21.15 -27.30
CA LEU A 196 3.91 -20.15 -26.69
C LEU A 196 5.37 -20.60 -26.82
N ASN A 197 6.21 -19.77 -27.43
CA ASN A 197 7.64 -20.03 -27.56
C ASN A 197 8.38 -19.63 -26.27
N ASP A 198 9.15 -20.55 -25.68
CA ASP A 198 9.86 -20.30 -24.43
C ASP A 198 10.98 -19.25 -24.55
N SER A 199 11.43 -18.95 -25.78
CA SER A 199 12.38 -17.86 -26.07
C SER A 199 11.73 -16.49 -26.22
N ASP A 200 10.40 -16.41 -26.28
CA ASP A 200 9.64 -15.17 -26.43
C ASP A 200 8.86 -14.86 -25.14
N LEU A 201 8.65 -13.58 -24.84
CA LEU A 201 7.86 -13.11 -23.70
C LEU A 201 6.45 -12.71 -24.14
N TYR A 202 5.44 -13.12 -23.38
CA TYR A 202 4.04 -12.80 -23.64
C TYR A 202 3.47 -11.95 -22.50
N ILE A 203 3.09 -10.71 -22.80
CA ILE A 203 2.50 -9.77 -21.86
C ILE A 203 1.03 -9.56 -22.24
N PHE A 204 0.14 -10.07 -21.41
CA PHE A 204 -1.29 -9.89 -21.52
C PHE A 204 -1.72 -8.66 -20.73
N LEU A 205 -2.36 -7.69 -21.39
CA LEU A 205 -2.60 -6.35 -20.85
C LEU A 205 -3.85 -6.22 -19.97
N GLY A 206 -4.66 -7.29 -19.85
CA GLY A 206 -5.89 -7.31 -19.05
C GLY A 206 -7.16 -7.32 -19.91
N ASP A 207 -8.30 -7.15 -19.25
CA ASP A 207 -9.65 -7.19 -19.82
C ASP A 207 -9.91 -8.48 -20.61
N TYR A 208 -9.73 -9.61 -19.94
CA TYR A 208 -9.72 -10.91 -20.61
C TYR A 208 -11.10 -11.33 -21.10
N ILE A 209 -12.13 -10.98 -20.35
CA ILE A 209 -13.50 -11.46 -20.56
C ILE A 209 -14.39 -10.40 -21.20
N GLY A 210 -15.37 -10.84 -21.97
CA GLY A 210 -16.39 -9.97 -22.58
C GLY A 210 -17.56 -9.70 -21.63
N SER A 211 -18.34 -8.65 -21.90
CA SER A 211 -19.58 -8.31 -21.19
C SER A 211 -20.82 -9.06 -21.73
N GLY A 212 -20.64 -9.96 -22.69
CA GLY A 212 -21.72 -10.73 -23.31
C GLY A 212 -21.96 -12.07 -22.62
N THR A 213 -23.16 -12.61 -22.77
CA THR A 213 -23.70 -13.87 -22.23
C THR A 213 -23.00 -15.16 -22.72
N GLU A 214 -21.87 -15.06 -23.43
CA GLU A 214 -21.10 -16.21 -23.88
C GLU A 214 -20.21 -16.76 -22.75
N ASN A 215 -20.86 -17.28 -21.70
CA ASN A 215 -20.22 -17.88 -20.52
C ASN A 215 -19.15 -18.92 -20.91
N THR A 216 -19.35 -19.65 -22.00
CA THR A 216 -18.42 -20.67 -22.49
C THR A 216 -17.09 -20.08 -22.96
N LYS A 217 -17.08 -19.02 -23.80
CA LYS A 217 -15.81 -18.47 -24.34
C LYS A 217 -14.99 -17.75 -23.26
N ASN A 218 -15.66 -17.01 -22.38
CA ASN A 218 -15.03 -16.40 -21.21
C ASN A 218 -14.39 -17.49 -20.32
N THR A 219 -15.09 -18.60 -20.09
CA THR A 219 -14.56 -19.73 -19.32
C THR A 219 -13.32 -20.34 -19.98
N GLU A 220 -13.32 -20.53 -21.31
CA GLU A 220 -12.16 -21.08 -22.03
C GLU A 220 -10.94 -20.15 -21.97
N ILE A 221 -11.15 -18.82 -22.05
CA ILE A 221 -10.06 -17.85 -21.85
C ILE A 221 -9.48 -17.96 -20.45
N ILE A 222 -10.32 -18.01 -19.41
CA ILE A 222 -9.83 -18.13 -18.03
C ILE A 222 -9.08 -19.44 -17.81
N LYS A 223 -9.61 -20.57 -18.31
CA LYS A 223 -8.91 -21.88 -18.24
C LYS A 223 -7.55 -21.81 -18.95
N PHE A 224 -7.51 -21.21 -20.13
CA PHE A 224 -6.28 -21.01 -20.87
C PHE A 224 -5.26 -20.18 -20.08
N LEU A 225 -5.67 -19.01 -19.56
CA LEU A 225 -4.80 -18.14 -18.76
C LEU A 225 -4.26 -18.86 -17.52
N ILE A 226 -5.10 -19.61 -16.80
CA ILE A 226 -4.68 -20.42 -15.65
C ILE A 226 -3.64 -21.46 -16.07
N SER A 227 -3.81 -22.10 -17.24
CA SER A 227 -2.87 -23.12 -17.72
C SER A 227 -1.47 -22.58 -18.01
N ILE A 228 -1.34 -21.27 -18.28
CA ILE A 228 -0.07 -20.62 -18.62
C ILE A 228 0.46 -19.67 -17.54
N MET A 229 -0.31 -19.38 -16.49
CA MET A 229 0.00 -18.32 -15.51
C MET A 229 1.31 -18.54 -14.73
N CYS A 230 1.76 -19.78 -14.60
CA CYS A 230 2.99 -20.14 -13.88
C CYS A 230 4.23 -20.22 -14.80
N ARG A 231 4.09 -19.92 -16.10
CA ARG A 231 5.21 -19.91 -17.02
C ARG A 231 6.08 -18.67 -16.80
N ASN A 232 7.41 -18.85 -16.81
CA ASN A 232 8.36 -17.76 -16.59
C ASN A 232 8.33 -16.69 -17.70
N ASN A 233 7.84 -17.05 -18.89
CA ASN A 233 7.76 -16.17 -20.06
C ASN A 233 6.34 -15.63 -20.32
N VAL A 234 5.47 -15.65 -19.30
CA VAL A 234 4.10 -15.12 -19.37
C VAL A 234 3.89 -14.12 -18.24
N ILE A 235 3.40 -12.93 -18.59
CA ILE A 235 3.01 -11.87 -17.66
C ILE A 235 1.52 -11.58 -17.89
N LEU A 236 0.72 -11.77 -16.85
CA LEU A 236 -0.71 -11.44 -16.85
C LEU A 236 -0.93 -10.16 -16.04
N LEU A 237 -1.34 -9.09 -16.72
CA LEU A 237 -1.73 -7.83 -16.08
C LEU A 237 -3.24 -7.82 -15.79
N GLU A 238 -3.68 -6.85 -14.99
CA GLU A 238 -5.11 -6.65 -14.69
C GLU A 238 -5.64 -5.43 -15.41
N GLY A 239 -6.70 -5.64 -16.18
CA GLY A 239 -7.54 -4.58 -16.73
C GLY A 239 -8.61 -4.16 -15.72
N ASP A 240 -9.54 -3.35 -16.18
CA ASP A 240 -10.58 -2.79 -15.32
C ASP A 240 -11.64 -3.82 -14.94
N LYS A 241 -11.91 -4.79 -15.83
CA LYS A 241 -12.82 -5.90 -15.53
C LYS A 241 -12.28 -6.79 -14.41
N GLU A 242 -11.00 -7.17 -14.46
CA GLU A 242 -10.40 -8.00 -13.41
C GLU A 242 -10.40 -7.31 -12.05
N LYS A 243 -10.12 -6.00 -12.01
CA LYS A 243 -10.18 -5.20 -10.76
C LYS A 243 -11.58 -5.25 -10.12
N SER A 244 -12.65 -5.22 -10.93
CA SER A 244 -14.03 -5.27 -10.44
C SER A 244 -14.33 -6.58 -9.68
N PHE A 245 -13.88 -7.73 -10.20
CA PHE A 245 -14.08 -9.02 -9.52
C PHE A 245 -13.38 -9.10 -8.16
N CYS A 246 -12.17 -8.54 -8.05
CA CYS A 246 -11.46 -8.49 -6.76
C CYS A 246 -12.21 -7.64 -5.72
N ARG A 247 -12.91 -6.56 -6.13
CA ARG A 247 -13.73 -5.73 -5.23
C ARG A 247 -14.99 -6.47 -4.75
N LEU A 248 -15.63 -7.23 -5.62
CA LEU A 248 -16.83 -8.02 -5.32
C LEU A 248 -16.56 -9.14 -4.30
N ALA A 249 -15.41 -9.81 -4.40
CA ALA A 249 -15.04 -10.90 -3.50
C ALA A 249 -14.81 -10.47 -2.03
N GLU A 250 -14.63 -9.17 -1.77
CA GLU A 250 -14.41 -8.63 -0.42
C GLU A 250 -15.65 -8.02 0.25
N GLY A 251 -16.83 -8.16 -0.38
CA GLY A 251 -18.08 -7.62 0.15
C GLY A 251 -18.31 -6.15 -0.19
N GLY A 252 -17.73 -5.65 -1.29
CA GLY A 252 -18.16 -4.38 -1.87
C GLY A 252 -19.64 -4.45 -2.28
N GLU A 253 -20.43 -3.44 -1.91
CA GLU A 253 -21.83 -3.37 -2.30
C GLU A 253 -21.97 -3.39 -3.83
N ARG A 254 -22.91 -4.21 -4.31
CA ARG A 254 -23.29 -4.31 -5.72
C ARG A 254 -23.79 -2.95 -6.21
N SER A 255 -23.04 -2.28 -7.07
CA SER A 255 -23.69 -1.52 -8.15
C SER A 255 -24.06 -2.51 -9.25
N HIS A 256 -25.22 -3.17 -9.08
CA HIS A 256 -25.92 -4.01 -10.05
C HIS A 256 -25.07 -4.82 -11.04
N VAL A 257 -24.61 -6.00 -10.62
CA VAL A 257 -24.50 -7.16 -11.53
C VAL A 257 -25.02 -8.38 -10.78
N SER A 258 -26.26 -8.75 -11.08
CA SER A 258 -26.88 -10.01 -10.67
C SER A 258 -26.53 -11.07 -11.71
N GLU A 259 -25.31 -11.57 -11.70
CA GLU A 259 -24.93 -12.76 -12.44
C GLU A 259 -24.10 -13.61 -11.46
N PHE A 260 -24.31 -14.92 -11.47
CA PHE A 260 -23.92 -15.90 -10.44
C PHE A 260 -24.86 -15.97 -9.22
N ALA A 261 -26.09 -16.39 -9.45
CA ALA A 261 -26.86 -17.21 -8.52
C ALA A 261 -27.70 -18.18 -9.37
N ASP A 262 -27.29 -19.46 -9.33
CA ASP A 262 -27.91 -20.70 -9.84
C ASP A 262 -28.57 -20.72 -11.23
#